data_AF-A0A1L9PCR7-F1
#
_entry.id   AF-A0A1L9PCR7-F1
#
_cell.length_a   1.000
_cell.length_b   1.000
_cell.length_c   1.000
_cell.angle_alpha   90.00
_cell.angle_beta   90.00
_cell.angle_gamma   90.00
#
_symmetry.space_group_name_H-M   'P 1'
#
loop_
_entity.id
_entity.type
_entity.pdbx_description
1 polymer ?
#
loop_
_entity_poly.entity_id
_entity_poly.type
_entity_poly.pdbx_seq_one_letter_code
_entity_poly.pdbx_strand_id
1 'polypeptide(L)'
;MNSVIDAVNQDNSVITLSANTMEVLQLQSGDTVLVKESRDKTTALIVISDNKMEDGYACVNHVVRNNLGIKHGDIVRVYPCDDIKYAKHIAIRPVLDTMEGFTGSLFEDYLAPYFRDHYRPVHQDDLFTIQHDDREVEFKVIELDPPEYGIVEEQTLIHCDASNRQHCHRIRTRPRQVPWDPSSKFLYQYA
;
A
#
# COMPACT_ATOMS: atom_id res chain seq x y z
N MET A 1 10.79 19.03 5.57
CA MET A 1 11.68 17.91 5.95
C MET A 1 11.26 17.51 7.34
N ASN A 2 10.89 16.26 7.56
CA ASN A 2 10.24 15.82 8.80
C ASN A 2 10.98 14.64 9.43
N SER A 3 11.17 14.63 10.76
CA SER A 3 11.84 13.58 11.53
C SER A 3 10.87 12.45 11.91
N VAL A 4 11.30 11.20 11.79
CA VAL A 4 10.42 10.02 11.90
C VAL A 4 10.25 9.53 13.35
N ILE A 5 9.01 9.35 13.78
CA ILE A 5 8.63 8.76 15.08
C ILE A 5 7.60 7.62 14.92
N ASP A 6 7.42 6.80 15.95
CA ASP A 6 6.47 5.69 15.95
C ASP A 6 5.02 6.18 15.88
N ALA A 7 4.25 5.64 14.93
CA ALA A 7 2.82 5.84 14.90
C ALA A 7 2.13 5.08 16.04
N VAL A 8 1.18 5.75 16.71
CA VAL A 8 0.22 5.09 17.62
C VAL A 8 -0.82 4.30 16.81
N ASN A 9 -1.09 4.74 15.59
CA ASN A 9 -1.96 4.05 14.64
C ASN A 9 -1.16 2.98 13.86
N GLN A 10 -1.67 1.75 13.83
CA GLN A 10 -1.07 0.61 13.15
C GLN A 10 -1.48 0.51 11.68
N ASP A 11 -2.20 1.49 11.14
CA ASP A 11 -2.59 1.50 9.73
C ASP A 11 -1.36 1.70 8.82
N ASN A 12 -1.23 0.84 7.80
CA ASN A 12 -0.09 0.82 6.88
C ASN A 12 -0.13 1.91 5.81
N SER A 13 -1.25 2.63 5.67
CA SER A 13 -1.47 3.60 4.60
C SER A 13 -1.53 5.05 5.11
N VAL A 14 -1.15 5.29 6.37
CA VAL A 14 -1.34 6.59 7.04
C VAL A 14 -0.01 7.20 7.49
N ILE A 15 0.10 8.52 7.31
CA ILE A 15 1.12 9.37 7.93
C ILE A 15 0.45 10.44 8.77
N THR A 16 0.88 10.58 10.02
CA THR A 16 0.40 11.66 10.90
C THR A 16 1.40 12.80 10.93
N LEU A 17 0.90 14.02 10.75
CA LEU A 17 1.67 15.27 10.81
C LEU A 17 0.98 16.28 11.75
N SER A 18 1.75 17.25 12.25
CA SER A 18 1.17 18.39 12.99
C SER A 18 0.38 19.32 12.06
N ALA A 19 -0.63 19.99 12.61
CA ALA A 19 -1.46 20.94 11.86
C ALA A 19 -0.62 22.05 11.19
N ASN A 20 0.36 22.63 11.91
CA ASN A 20 1.22 23.66 11.36
C ASN A 20 2.10 23.14 10.22
N THR A 21 2.62 21.91 10.34
CA THR A 21 3.43 21.29 9.28
C THR A 21 2.59 21.07 8.02
N MET A 22 1.33 20.68 8.19
CA MET A 22 0.39 20.53 7.08
C MET A 22 0.07 21.86 6.40
N GLU A 23 -0.15 22.93 7.17
CA GLU A 23 -0.38 24.28 6.60
C GLU A 23 0.80 24.75 5.76
N VAL A 24 2.04 24.55 6.24
CA VAL A 24 3.26 24.91 5.50
C VAL A 24 3.39 24.12 4.20
N LEU A 25 3.00 22.85 4.21
CA LEU A 25 3.01 21.97 3.04
C LEU A 25 1.77 22.13 2.16
N GLN A 26 0.81 22.97 2.56
CA GLN A 26 -0.47 23.18 1.89
C GLN A 26 -1.31 21.89 1.77
N LEU A 27 -1.27 21.05 2.80
CA LEU A 27 -1.97 19.77 2.88
C LEU A 27 -3.19 19.85 3.80
N GLN A 28 -4.21 19.05 3.52
CA GLN A 28 -5.40 18.85 4.33
C GLN A 28 -5.53 17.39 4.78
N SER A 29 -6.22 17.15 5.90
CA SER A 29 -6.40 15.78 6.41
C SER A 29 -7.26 14.98 5.43
N GLY A 30 -6.76 13.82 5.01
CA GLY A 30 -7.35 12.99 3.97
C GLY A 30 -6.68 13.12 2.60
N ASP A 31 -5.78 14.09 2.42
CA ASP A 31 -5.02 14.22 1.16
C ASP A 31 -4.02 13.06 1.00
N THR A 32 -3.73 12.73 -0.26
CA THR A 32 -2.69 11.77 -0.58
C THR A 32 -1.34 12.46 -0.71
N VAL A 33 -0.32 11.87 -0.11
CA VAL A 33 1.05 12.37 -0.15
C VAL A 33 2.01 11.30 -0.63
N LEU A 34 3.04 11.74 -1.34
CA LEU A 34 4.19 10.92 -1.69
C LEU A 34 5.31 11.17 -0.67
N VAL A 35 5.73 10.11 0.01
CA VAL A 35 6.84 10.19 0.97
C VAL A 35 8.10 9.60 0.33
N LYS A 36 9.17 10.38 0.34
CA LYS A 36 10.48 10.00 -0.20
C LYS A 36 11.56 10.19 0.85
N GLU A 37 12.42 9.18 1.03
CA GLU A 37 13.62 9.31 1.85
C GLU A 37 14.88 9.42 0.97
N SER A 38 15.18 8.36 0.20
CA SER A 38 16.29 8.25 -0.73
C SER A 38 15.81 8.22 -2.18
N ARG A 39 16.75 8.22 -3.15
CA ARG A 39 16.42 8.35 -4.58
C ARG A 39 15.45 7.28 -5.09
N ASP A 40 15.48 6.08 -4.50
CA ASP A 40 14.80 4.91 -5.06
C ASP A 40 13.65 4.40 -4.17
N LYS A 41 13.48 4.90 -2.94
CA LYS A 41 12.44 4.44 -2.01
C LYS A 41 11.37 5.50 -1.80
N THR A 42 10.17 5.18 -2.28
CA THR A 42 9.01 6.05 -2.30
C THR A 42 7.77 5.24 -1.95
N THR A 43 6.84 5.83 -1.21
CA THR A 43 5.53 5.22 -0.92
C THR A 43 4.45 6.29 -0.88
N ALA A 44 3.20 5.91 -1.15
CA ALA A 44 2.05 6.80 -1.15
C ALA A 44 1.20 6.57 0.11
N LEU A 45 0.85 7.64 0.83
CA LEU A 45 0.15 7.58 2.11
C LEU A 45 -0.96 8.63 2.18
N ILE A 46 -1.90 8.44 3.09
CA ILE A 46 -2.92 9.43 3.45
C ILE A 46 -2.43 10.22 4.65
N VAL A 47 -2.50 11.54 4.56
CA VAL A 47 -2.12 12.42 5.68
C VAL A 47 -3.27 12.61 6.66
N ILE A 48 -2.98 12.50 7.95
CA ILE A 48 -3.90 12.82 9.05
C ILE A 48 -3.26 13.88 9.94
N SER A 49 -4.04 14.89 10.31
CA SER A 49 -3.60 15.93 11.26
C SER A 49 -3.70 15.45 12.70
N ASP A 50 -2.65 15.67 13.49
CA ASP A 50 -2.70 15.55 14.96
C ASP A 50 -2.20 16.83 15.63
N ASN A 51 -3.08 17.46 16.42
CA ASN A 51 -2.78 18.71 17.13
C ASN A 51 -1.87 18.52 18.35
N LYS A 52 -1.63 17.28 18.80
CA LYS A 52 -0.74 16.97 19.93
C LYS A 52 0.70 16.75 19.49
N MET A 53 0.94 16.68 18.18
CA MET A 53 2.23 16.38 17.60
C MET A 53 3.10 17.63 17.49
N GLU A 54 4.38 17.51 17.79
CA GLU A 54 5.34 18.58 17.56
C GLU A 54 5.60 18.81 16.06
N ASP A 55 5.87 20.07 15.71
CA ASP A 55 6.13 20.47 14.33
C ASP A 55 7.43 19.85 13.79
N GLY A 56 7.43 19.49 12.51
CA GLY A 56 8.58 18.88 11.86
C GLY A 56 8.80 17.40 12.18
N TYR A 57 7.85 16.73 12.84
CA TYR A 57 7.84 15.27 12.99
C TYR A 57 6.82 14.60 12.06
N ALA A 58 7.12 13.37 11.66
CA ALA A 58 6.26 12.50 10.87
C ALA A 58 6.10 11.14 11.57
N CYS A 59 4.85 10.78 11.83
CA CYS A 59 4.45 9.55 12.51
C CYS A 59 4.07 8.54 11.44
N VAL A 60 4.80 7.43 11.36
CA VAL A 60 4.54 6.36 10.39
C VAL A 60 4.67 4.99 11.04
N ASN A 61 3.93 4.00 10.52
CA ASN A 61 4.02 2.63 11.01
C ASN A 61 5.35 1.97 10.61
N HIS A 62 5.72 0.88 11.30
CA HIS A 62 6.89 0.07 11.02
C HIS A 62 6.91 -0.47 9.57
N VAL A 63 5.75 -0.81 8.99
CA VAL A 63 5.62 -1.23 7.58
C VAL A 63 6.09 -0.12 6.64
N VAL A 64 5.59 1.10 6.84
CA VAL A 64 5.97 2.28 6.04
C VAL A 64 7.46 2.58 6.17
N ARG A 65 8.01 2.44 7.38
CA ARG A 65 9.46 2.58 7.60
C ARG A 65 10.27 1.53 6.86
N ASN A 66 9.80 0.28 6.83
CA ASN A 66 10.48 -0.80 6.10
C ASN A 66 10.50 -0.52 4.59
N ASN A 67 9.37 -0.09 4.04
CA ASN A 67 9.26 0.32 2.63
C ASN A 67 10.23 1.45 2.29
N LEU A 68 10.31 2.47 3.15
CA LEU A 68 11.22 3.60 2.98
C LEU A 68 12.68 3.30 3.36
N GLY A 69 12.95 2.20 4.07
CA GLY A 69 14.29 1.84 4.55
C GLY A 69 14.83 2.73 5.68
N ILE A 70 13.94 3.33 6.46
CA ILE A 70 14.26 4.36 7.46
C ILE A 70 14.13 3.84 8.89
N LYS A 71 14.81 4.51 9.80
CA LYS A 71 14.75 4.32 11.25
C LYS A 71 14.17 5.56 11.92
N HIS A 72 13.91 5.46 13.21
CA HIS A 72 13.52 6.61 14.04
C HIS A 72 14.60 7.69 14.00
N GLY A 73 14.17 8.94 13.89
CA GLY A 73 15.05 10.10 13.79
C GLY A 73 15.60 10.39 12.39
N ASP A 74 15.35 9.51 11.42
CA ASP A 74 15.66 9.81 10.01
C ASP A 74 14.72 10.88 9.46
N ILE A 75 15.18 11.58 8.41
CA ILE A 75 14.46 12.70 7.83
C ILE A 75 13.80 12.26 6.52
N VAL A 76 12.48 12.43 6.43
CA VAL A 76 11.69 12.19 5.21
C VAL A 76 11.24 13.49 4.55
N ARG A 77 11.02 13.42 3.24
CA ARG A 77 10.41 14.49 2.45
C ARG A 77 9.00 14.06 2.06
N VAL A 78 8.04 14.93 2.32
CA VAL A 78 6.62 14.72 2.02
C VAL A 78 6.25 15.68 0.89
N TYR A 79 5.63 15.15 -0.15
CA TYR A 79 5.16 15.91 -1.31
C TYR A 79 3.66 15.67 -1.49
N PRO A 80 2.85 16.72 -1.80
CA PRO A 80 1.46 16.51 -2.21
C PRO A 80 1.40 15.64 -3.47
N CYS A 81 0.40 14.77 -3.55
CA CYS A 81 0.17 13.87 -4.67
C CYS A 81 -1.28 14.00 -5.17
N ASP A 82 -1.54 15.07 -5.91
CA ASP A 82 -2.87 15.39 -6.43
C ASP A 82 -3.23 14.58 -7.70
N ASP A 83 -2.25 13.93 -8.32
CA ASP A 83 -2.38 13.22 -9.59
C ASP A 83 -2.61 11.71 -9.43
N ILE A 84 -2.78 11.23 -8.19
CA ILE A 84 -3.06 9.82 -7.92
C ILE A 84 -4.38 9.38 -8.56
N LYS A 85 -4.34 8.23 -9.22
CA LYS A 85 -5.50 7.65 -9.93
C LYS A 85 -5.95 6.37 -9.27
N TYR A 86 -7.19 5.99 -9.52
CA TYR A 86 -7.67 4.66 -9.16
C TYR A 86 -6.95 3.59 -9.97
N ALA A 87 -6.43 2.59 -9.27
CA ALA A 87 -5.81 1.44 -9.87
C ALA A 87 -6.88 0.57 -10.54
N LYS A 88 -6.66 0.23 -11.81
CA LYS A 88 -7.49 -0.73 -12.54
C LYS A 88 -7.10 -2.16 -12.19
N HIS A 89 -5.79 -2.40 -12.09
CA HIS A 89 -5.21 -3.70 -11.79
C HIS A 89 -4.06 -3.56 -10.80
N ILE A 90 -3.97 -4.49 -9.86
CA ILE A 90 -2.81 -4.66 -9.00
C ILE A 90 -2.43 -6.14 -8.96
N ALA A 91 -1.13 -6.41 -9.04
CA ALA A 91 -0.57 -7.74 -8.83
C ALA A 91 0.16 -7.77 -7.50
N ILE A 92 -0.23 -8.70 -6.64
CA ILE A 92 0.29 -8.86 -5.29
C ILE A 92 0.87 -10.27 -5.16
N ARG A 93 1.96 -10.41 -4.44
CA ARG A 93 2.59 -11.69 -4.13
C ARG A 93 2.78 -11.84 -2.62
N PRO A 94 2.33 -12.96 -2.01
CA PRO A 94 2.65 -13.24 -0.62
C PRO A 94 4.14 -13.58 -0.47
N VAL A 95 4.74 -13.20 0.65
CA VAL A 95 6.10 -13.61 1.01
C VAL A 95 6.04 -15.04 1.53
N LEU A 96 6.71 -15.97 0.83
CA LEU A 96 6.62 -17.41 1.05
C LEU A 96 6.91 -17.84 2.49
N ASP A 97 7.85 -17.15 3.15
CA ASP A 97 8.26 -17.47 4.52
C ASP A 97 7.11 -17.24 5.53
N THR A 98 6.15 -16.37 5.22
CA THR A 98 4.97 -16.08 6.06
C THR A 98 3.76 -16.96 5.73
N MET A 99 3.88 -17.86 4.75
CA MET A 99 2.79 -18.67 4.20
C MET A 99 2.75 -20.11 4.72
N GLU A 100 3.65 -20.48 5.63
CA GLU A 100 3.80 -21.87 6.07
C GLU A 100 2.51 -22.39 6.75
N GLY A 101 1.97 -23.50 6.22
CA GLY A 101 0.78 -24.15 6.74
C GLY A 101 -0.53 -23.37 6.53
N PHE A 102 -0.59 -22.40 5.61
CA PHE A 102 -1.83 -21.71 5.26
C PHE A 102 -2.79 -22.63 4.48
N THR A 103 -4.05 -22.67 4.92
CA THR A 103 -5.13 -23.41 4.28
C THR A 103 -6.32 -22.47 4.11
N GLY A 104 -6.52 -21.91 2.91
CA GLY A 104 -7.58 -20.93 2.67
C GLY A 104 -7.38 -20.16 1.37
N SER A 105 -8.13 -19.07 1.22
CA SER A 105 -8.01 -18.16 0.08
C SER A 105 -7.38 -16.85 0.54
N LEU A 106 -6.12 -16.61 0.16
CA LEU A 106 -5.43 -15.36 0.50
C LEU A 106 -6.23 -14.13 0.08
N PHE A 107 -6.98 -14.25 -1.02
CA PHE A 107 -7.81 -13.17 -1.49
C PHE A 107 -8.99 -12.90 -0.55
N GLU A 108 -9.76 -13.91 -0.19
CA GLU A 108 -10.99 -13.71 0.58
C GLU A 108 -10.71 -13.40 2.06
N ASP A 109 -9.68 -14.03 2.62
CA ASP A 109 -9.36 -13.97 4.04
C ASP A 109 -8.52 -12.73 4.39
N TYR A 110 -7.58 -12.32 3.52
CA TYR A 110 -6.66 -11.21 3.78
C TYR A 110 -6.90 -10.00 2.88
N LEU A 111 -6.77 -10.15 1.56
CA LEU A 111 -6.72 -9.00 0.64
C LEU A 111 -8.07 -8.28 0.52
N ALA A 112 -9.16 -9.03 0.38
CA ALA A 112 -10.50 -8.46 0.24
C ALA A 112 -10.93 -7.62 1.45
N PRO A 113 -10.84 -8.09 2.72
CA PRO A 113 -11.18 -7.25 3.87
C PRO A 113 -10.20 -6.08 4.06
N TYR A 114 -8.94 -6.23 3.68
CA TYR A 114 -7.93 -5.18 3.81
C TYR A 114 -8.19 -3.97 2.89
N PHE A 115 -8.60 -4.21 1.63
CA PHE A 115 -8.83 -3.14 0.66
C PHE A 115 -10.29 -2.63 0.60
N ARG A 116 -11.26 -3.45 1.02
CA ARG A 116 -12.69 -3.11 0.94
C ARG A 116 -13.02 -1.85 1.74
N ASP A 117 -13.65 -0.86 1.10
CA ASP A 117 -14.12 0.40 1.69
C ASP A 117 -13.02 1.31 2.29
N HIS A 118 -11.73 0.99 2.09
CA HIS A 118 -10.61 1.76 2.67
C HIS A 118 -9.93 2.73 1.70
N TYR A 119 -10.10 2.56 0.38
CA TYR A 119 -9.48 3.43 -0.65
C TYR A 119 -7.98 3.66 -0.43
N ARG A 120 -7.25 2.57 -0.14
CA ARG A 120 -5.83 2.63 0.27
C ARG A 120 -4.94 3.04 -0.91
N PRO A 121 -4.09 4.07 -0.77
CA PRO A 121 -3.01 4.29 -1.72
C PRO A 121 -1.97 3.18 -1.58
N VAL A 122 -1.43 2.75 -2.70
CA VAL A 122 -0.35 1.77 -2.79
C VAL A 122 0.68 2.26 -3.79
N HIS A 123 1.94 1.95 -3.53
CA HIS A 123 3.04 2.13 -4.48
C HIS A 123 3.54 0.78 -4.97
N GLN A 124 4.08 0.75 -6.19
CA GLN A 124 4.74 -0.44 -6.69
C GLN A 124 5.94 -0.79 -5.80
N ASP A 125 6.19 -2.07 -5.57
CA ASP A 125 7.20 -2.57 -4.63
C ASP A 125 6.91 -2.37 -3.13
N ASP A 126 5.77 -1.78 -2.74
CA ASP A 126 5.39 -1.70 -1.33
C ASP A 126 5.21 -3.10 -0.74
N LEU A 127 5.71 -3.27 0.50
CA LEU A 127 5.38 -4.37 1.37
C LEU A 127 4.29 -3.93 2.36
N PHE A 128 3.37 -4.84 2.66
CA PHE A 128 2.40 -4.63 3.73
C PHE A 128 2.07 -5.95 4.41
N THR A 129 1.85 -5.88 5.71
CA THR A 129 1.43 -7.03 6.51
C THR A 129 -0.04 -6.94 6.84
N ILE A 130 -0.73 -8.08 6.79
CA ILE A 130 -2.12 -8.22 7.20
C ILE A 130 -2.19 -9.31 8.26
N GLN A 131 -2.76 -8.97 9.40
CA GLN A 131 -3.07 -9.93 10.45
C GLN A 131 -4.49 -10.46 10.27
N HIS A 132 -4.64 -11.78 10.27
CA HIS A 132 -5.92 -12.48 10.27
C HIS A 132 -5.83 -13.66 11.24
N ASP A 133 -6.78 -13.71 12.18
CA ASP A 133 -6.72 -14.62 13.33
C ASP A 133 -5.37 -14.51 14.08
N ASP A 134 -4.68 -15.64 14.26
CA ASP A 134 -3.39 -15.73 14.94
C ASP A 134 -2.20 -15.71 13.97
N ARG A 135 -2.41 -15.27 12.71
CA ARG A 135 -1.38 -15.28 11.68
C ARG A 135 -1.20 -13.92 11.01
N GLU A 136 0.05 -13.60 10.73
CA GLU A 136 0.46 -12.43 9.98
C GLU A 136 1.04 -12.90 8.65
N VAL A 137 0.53 -12.36 7.55
CA VAL A 137 1.04 -12.63 6.20
C VAL A 137 1.54 -11.33 5.60
N GLU A 138 2.77 -11.37 5.08
CA GLU A 138 3.36 -10.25 4.37
C GLU A 138 3.09 -10.39 2.86
N PHE A 139 2.73 -9.28 2.25
CA PHE A 139 2.44 -9.18 0.83
C PHE A 139 3.29 -8.09 0.20
N LYS A 140 3.71 -8.33 -1.04
CA LYS A 140 4.42 -7.37 -1.88
C LYS A 140 3.58 -6.97 -3.09
N VAL A 141 3.45 -5.68 -3.35
CA VAL A 141 2.91 -5.16 -4.61
C VAL A 141 3.97 -5.31 -5.70
N ILE A 142 3.69 -6.12 -6.71
CA ILE A 142 4.62 -6.40 -7.82
C ILE A 142 4.36 -5.47 -9.00
N GLU A 143 3.09 -5.20 -9.29
CA GLU A 143 2.68 -4.44 -10.46
C GLU A 143 1.41 -3.63 -10.17
N LEU A 144 1.30 -2.49 -10.84
CA LEU A 144 0.21 -1.52 -10.73
C LEU A 144 -0.14 -0.96 -12.11
N ASP A 145 -1.43 -0.81 -12.38
CA ASP A 145 -1.97 -0.11 -13.56
C ASP A 145 -3.00 0.95 -13.10
N PRO A 146 -2.70 2.26 -13.19
CA PRO A 146 -1.51 2.87 -13.77
C PRO A 146 -0.22 2.63 -12.95
N PRO A 147 0.97 2.75 -13.55
CA PRO A 147 2.25 2.42 -12.92
C PRO A 147 2.62 3.39 -11.79
N GLU A 148 3.61 2.97 -10.99
CA GLU A 148 4.20 3.68 -9.83
C GLU A 148 3.31 3.74 -8.59
N TYR A 149 2.11 4.33 -8.66
CA TYR A 149 1.21 4.45 -7.51
C TYR A 149 -0.26 4.57 -7.93
N GLY A 150 -1.16 4.13 -7.04
CA GLY A 150 -2.59 4.21 -7.29
C GLY A 150 -3.43 3.94 -6.04
N ILE A 151 -4.70 4.33 -6.09
CA ILE A 151 -5.68 4.03 -5.05
C ILE A 151 -6.39 2.72 -5.39
N VAL A 152 -6.37 1.75 -4.47
CA VAL A 152 -7.15 0.51 -4.60
C VAL A 152 -8.59 0.79 -4.18
N GLU A 153 -9.51 0.64 -5.13
CA GLU A 153 -10.95 0.79 -4.91
C GLU A 153 -11.70 -0.54 -5.09
N GLU A 154 -13.01 -0.54 -4.89
CA GLU A 154 -13.84 -1.76 -5.00
C GLU A 154 -13.80 -2.42 -6.40
N GLN A 155 -13.57 -1.64 -7.46
CA GLN A 155 -13.54 -2.11 -8.84
C GLN A 155 -12.16 -2.60 -9.30
N THR A 156 -11.11 -2.31 -8.52
CA THR A 156 -9.74 -2.71 -8.82
C THR A 156 -9.65 -4.24 -8.91
N LEU A 157 -9.01 -4.72 -9.97
CA LEU A 157 -8.72 -6.13 -10.18
C LEU A 157 -7.47 -6.51 -9.40
N ILE A 158 -7.62 -7.42 -8.43
CA ILE A 158 -6.51 -7.89 -7.61
C ILE A 158 -6.11 -9.28 -8.09
N HIS A 159 -4.87 -9.39 -8.55
CA HIS A 159 -4.24 -10.68 -8.84
C HIS A 159 -3.30 -11.06 -7.70
N CYS A 160 -3.45 -12.26 -7.16
CA CYS A 160 -2.58 -12.78 -6.10
C CYS A 160 -1.85 -14.04 -6.60
N ASP A 161 -0.53 -13.94 -6.82
CA ASP A 161 0.29 -15.05 -7.33
C ASP A 161 1.00 -15.78 -6.18
N ALA A 162 0.30 -16.71 -5.55
CA ALA A 162 0.88 -17.67 -4.61
C ALA A 162 1.40 -18.89 -5.40
N SER A 163 2.58 -18.76 -6.02
CA SER A 163 3.36 -19.84 -6.64
C SER A 163 2.55 -21.01 -7.25
N ASN A 164 2.35 -20.93 -8.57
CA ASN A 164 1.90 -21.98 -9.51
C ASN A 164 0.40 -22.27 -9.70
N ARG A 165 -0.54 -21.47 -9.14
CA ARG A 165 -1.95 -21.48 -9.57
C ARG A 165 -2.57 -20.09 -9.57
N GLN A 166 -2.44 -19.41 -10.71
CA GLN A 166 -2.93 -18.05 -10.99
C GLN A 166 -4.46 -17.98 -10.86
N HIS A 167 -4.97 -17.18 -9.93
CA HIS A 167 -6.40 -16.84 -9.84
C HIS A 167 -6.56 -15.32 -9.71
N CYS A 168 -7.27 -14.70 -10.66
CA CYS A 168 -7.66 -13.28 -10.61
C CYS A 168 -8.99 -13.13 -9.86
N HIS A 169 -9.09 -12.20 -8.90
CA HIS A 169 -10.31 -11.97 -8.13
C HIS A 169 -10.72 -10.48 -8.11
N ARG A 170 -12.04 -10.22 -8.14
CA ARG A 170 -12.65 -8.90 -7.91
C ARG A 170 -13.16 -8.82 -6.47
N ILE A 171 -13.00 -7.67 -5.81
CA ILE A 171 -13.36 -7.46 -4.39
C ILE A 171 -14.85 -7.74 -4.10
N ARG A 172 -15.77 -7.51 -5.07
CA ARG A 172 -17.23 -7.59 -4.82
C ARG A 172 -18.05 -8.55 -5.67
N THR A 173 -17.46 -9.36 -6.56
CA THR A 173 -18.29 -10.28 -7.36
C THR A 173 -17.74 -11.68 -7.30
N ARG A 174 -18.64 -12.67 -7.12
CA ARG A 174 -18.36 -14.10 -7.35
C ARG A 174 -17.37 -14.23 -8.50
N PRO A 175 -16.37 -15.13 -8.42
CA PRO A 175 -15.30 -15.23 -9.41
C PRO A 175 -15.91 -15.28 -10.80
N ARG A 176 -15.84 -14.16 -11.51
CA ARG A 176 -16.19 -14.13 -12.92
C ARG A 176 -14.91 -14.57 -13.60
N GLN A 177 -14.93 -15.76 -14.20
CA GLN A 177 -13.91 -16.13 -15.18
C GLN A 177 -13.92 -15.04 -16.26
N VAL A 178 -12.98 -14.11 -16.16
CA VAL A 178 -12.65 -13.22 -17.26
C VAL A 178 -11.96 -14.09 -18.30
N PRO A 179 -12.46 -14.14 -19.55
CA PRO A 179 -11.80 -14.87 -20.62
C PRO A 179 -10.37 -14.36 -20.75
N TRP A 180 -9.43 -15.31 -20.71
CA TRP A 180 -8.02 -15.05 -20.94
C TRP A 180 -7.82 -14.34 -22.28
N ASP A 181 -7.23 -13.14 -22.27
CA ASP A 181 -6.85 -12.38 -23.45
C ASP A 181 -5.33 -12.46 -23.66
N PRO A 182 -4.84 -13.23 -24.65
CA PRO A 182 -3.41 -13.33 -24.98
C PRO A 182 -2.79 -12.02 -25.47
N SER A 183 -3.61 -11.03 -25.83
CA SER A 183 -3.19 -9.72 -26.33
C SER A 183 -2.95 -8.71 -25.21
N SER A 184 -3.34 -9.05 -23.99
CA SER A 184 -3.12 -8.23 -22.80
C SER A 184 -1.62 -8.16 -22.53
N LYS A 185 -1.05 -6.96 -22.58
CA LYS A 185 0.39 -6.70 -22.41
C LYS A 185 0.96 -7.17 -21.05
N PHE A 186 0.10 -7.61 -20.12
CA PHE A 186 0.41 -8.12 -18.78
C PHE A 186 1.03 -9.52 -18.74
N LEU A 187 1.54 -10.07 -19.86
CA LEU A 187 2.09 -11.44 -19.89
C LEU A 187 3.46 -11.61 -20.56
N TYR A 188 4.21 -10.56 -20.88
CA TYR A 188 5.52 -10.74 -21.52
C TYR A 188 6.63 -9.90 -20.90
N GLN A 189 7.35 -10.50 -19.94
CA GLN A 189 8.80 -10.48 -19.71
C GLN A 189 9.01 -10.96 -18.25
N TYR A 190 9.56 -12.13 -17.95
CA TYR A 190 10.79 -12.73 -18.46
C TYR A 190 10.68 -14.25 -18.59
N ALA A 191 11.45 -14.76 -19.55
CA ALA A 191 11.75 -16.17 -19.80
C ALA A 191 12.41 -16.88 -18.61
#